data_AF-A0A615JV53-F1
#
_entry.id   AF-A0A615JV53-F1
#
_cell.length_a   1.000
_cell.length_b   1.000
_cell.length_c   1.000
_cell.angle_alpha   90.00
_cell.angle_beta   90.00
_cell.angle_gamma   90.00
#
_symmetry.space_group_name_H-M   'P 1'
#
loop_
_entity.id
_entity.type
_entity.pdbx_description
1 polymer ?
#
loop_
_entity_poly.entity_id
_entity_poly.type
_entity_poly.pdbx_seq_one_letter_code
_entity_poly.pdbx_strand_id
1 'polypeptide(L)' 'MASKGIENLIKDALDAGCNVTRKAHHFEVSKKGRKDITLIICEDGTAYRGDVDLTITKSIRTQKEMRFILDLPQKAI' A
#
# COMPACT_ATOMS: atom_id res chain seq x y z
N MET A 1 2.30 -16.12 -0.59
CA MET A 1 2.98 -15.66 -1.84
C MET A 1 2.22 -14.44 -2.30
N ALA A 2 2.70 -13.24 -1.94
CA ALA A 2 2.11 -12.02 -2.46
C ALA A 2 2.14 -12.04 -3.99
N SER A 3 1.05 -11.63 -4.64
CA SER A 3 1.00 -11.60 -6.10
C SER A 3 2.10 -10.68 -6.66
N LYS A 4 2.72 -11.06 -7.80
CA LYS A 4 3.79 -10.28 -8.46
C LYS A 4 3.46 -8.77 -8.61
N GLY A 5 2.17 -8.43 -8.73
CA GLY A 5 1.70 -7.05 -8.79
C GLY A 5 1.92 -6.27 -7.50
N ILE A 6 1.70 -6.89 -6.33
CA ILE A 6 1.94 -6.26 -5.03
C ILE A 6 3.44 -6.08 -4.79
N GLU A 7 4.26 -7.07 -5.14
CA GLU A 7 5.73 -6.94 -5.02
C GLU A 7 6.27 -5.77 -5.86
N ASN A 8 5.77 -5.59 -7.08
CA ASN A 8 6.13 -4.45 -7.93
C ASN A 8 5.65 -3.11 -7.32
N LEU A 9 4.45 -3.08 -6.74
CA LEU A 9 3.94 -1.88 -6.07
C LEU A 9 4.76 -1.51 -4.84
N ILE A 10 5.17 -2.50 -4.05
CA ILE A 10 6.07 -2.30 -2.90
C ILE A 10 7.44 -1.79 -3.35
N LYS A 11 8.00 -2.32 -4.45
CA LYS A 11 9.25 -1.79 -5.03
C LYS A 11 9.09 -0.33 -5.46
N ASP A 12 8.05 -0.02 -6.25
CA ASP A 12 7.78 1.36 -6.67
C ASP A 12 7.58 2.30 -5.45
N ALA A 13 6.98 1.82 -4.36
CA ALA A 13 6.82 2.58 -3.12
C ALA A 13 8.16 2.84 -2.41
N LEU A 14 9.03 1.84 -2.33
CA LEU A 14 10.39 1.98 -1.78
C LEU A 14 11.23 2.95 -2.61
N ASP A 15 11.18 2.85 -3.95
CA ASP A 15 11.86 3.76 -4.87
C ASP A 15 11.36 5.21 -4.73
N ALA A 16 10.07 5.41 -4.47
CA ALA A 16 9.50 6.73 -4.17
C ALA A 16 9.89 7.28 -2.78
N GLY A 17 10.58 6.49 -1.96
CA GLY A 17 10.97 6.86 -0.59
C GLY A 17 9.85 6.73 0.43
N CYS A 18 8.86 5.88 0.18
CA CYS A 18 7.88 5.47 1.18
C CYS A 18 8.49 4.47 2.15
N ASN A 19 8.03 4.49 3.41
CA ASN A 19 8.44 3.48 4.38
C ASN A 19 7.55 2.25 4.24
N VAL A 20 8.14 1.09 3.96
CA VAL A 20 7.43 -0.19 3.89
C VAL A 20 7.89 -1.10 5.01
N THR A 21 6.95 -1.58 5.83
CA THR A 21 7.19 -2.60 6.86
C THR A 21 6.45 -3.87 6.48
N ARG A 22 7.18 -4.98 6.37
CA ARG A 22 6.58 -6.30 6.11
C ARG A 22 6.16 -6.96 7.42
N LYS A 23 4.90 -7.36 7.50
CA LYS A 23 4.34 -8.20 8.58
C LYS A 23 4.05 -9.61 8.05
N ALA A 24 3.57 -10.49 8.93
CA ALA A 24 3.34 -11.90 8.62
C ALA A 24 2.32 -12.10 7.47
N HIS A 25 1.27 -11.28 7.38
CA HIS A 25 0.18 -11.42 6.41
C HIS A 25 -0.16 -10.14 5.62
N HIS A 26 0.59 -9.06 5.86
CA HIS A 26 0.35 -7.77 5.22
C HIS A 26 1.61 -6.90 5.17
N PHE A 27 1.57 -5.86 4.36
CA PHE A 27 2.58 -4.82 4.25
C PHE A 27 1.99 -3.50 4.75
N GLU A 28 2.69 -2.84 5.66
CA GLU A 28 2.33 -1.50 6.13
C GLU A 28 3.18 -0.50 5.37
N VAL A 29 2.53 0.43 4.68
CA VAL A 29 3.17 1.45 3.85
C VAL A 29 2.82 2.82 4.40
N SER A 30 3.84 3.64 4.59
CA SER A 30 3.71 5.03 5.05
C SER A 30 4.28 5.96 3.99
N LYS A 31 3.59 7.08 3.72
CA LYS A 31 4.10 8.10 2.78
C LYS A 31 5.48 8.59 3.19
N LYS A 32 6.28 9.01 2.21
CA LYS A 32 7.56 9.68 2.42
C LYS A 32 7.41 10.83 3.44
N GLY A 33 8.21 10.78 4.50
CA GLY A 33 8.21 11.80 5.55
C GLY A 33 7.08 11.69 6.59
N ARG A 34 6.20 10.69 6.48
CA ARG A 34 5.19 10.38 7.51
C ARG A 34 5.57 9.14 8.30
N LYS A 35 5.41 9.20 9.62
CA LYS A 35 5.59 8.05 10.52
C LYS A 35 4.34 7.19 10.63
N ASP A 36 3.18 7.76 10.34
CA ASP A 36 1.89 7.08 10.44
C ASP A 36 1.62 6.21 9.21
N ILE A 37 1.09 5.02 9.48
CA ILE A 37 0.74 4.03 8.45
C ILE A 37 -0.36 4.64 7.58
N THR A 38 -0.09 4.76 6.29
CA THR A 38 -1.07 5.30 5.32
C THR A 38 -1.86 4.18 4.66
N LEU A 39 -1.21 3.06 4.36
CA LEU A 39 -1.82 1.95 3.65
C LEU A 39 -1.39 0.61 4.28
N ILE A 40 -2.33 -0.29 4.43
CA ILE A 40 -2.10 -1.69 4.82
C ILE A 40 -2.48 -2.54 3.61
N ILE A 41 -1.54 -3.29 3.04
CA ILE A 41 -1.74 -4.13 1.86
C ILE A 41 -1.66 -5.59 2.29
N CYS A 42 -2.75 -6.32 2.16
CA CYS A 42 -2.82 -7.74 2.46
C CYS A 42 -2.22 -8.58 1.32
N GLU A 43 -1.78 -9.80 1.64
CA GLU A 43 -1.21 -10.71 0.64
C GLU A 43 -2.20 -11.13 -0.46
N ASP A 44 -3.51 -11.05 -0.17
CA ASP A 44 -4.60 -11.34 -1.12
C ASP A 44 -4.80 -10.22 -2.17
N GLY A 45 -4.08 -9.11 -2.05
CA GLY A 45 -4.17 -7.96 -2.94
C GLY A 45 -5.23 -6.94 -2.55
N THR A 46 -5.91 -7.12 -1.41
CA THR A 46 -6.72 -6.06 -0.80
C THR A 46 -5.84 -5.07 -0.05
N ALA A 47 -6.26 -3.82 0.02
CA ALA A 47 -5.62 -2.83 0.86
C ALA A 47 -6.62 -2.00 1.65
N TYR A 48 -6.14 -1.39 2.73
CA TYR A 48 -6.90 -0.58 3.66
C TYR A 48 -6.12 0.69 3.96
N ARG A 49 -6.82 1.77 4.27
CA ARG A 49 -6.21 2.97 4.83
C ARG A 49 -5.81 2.70 6.27
N GLY A 50 -4.52 2.83 6.58
CA GLY A 50 -4.00 2.68 7.94
C GLY A 50 -4.23 3.92 8.81
N ASP A 51 -4.59 5.05 8.18
CA ASP A 51 -4.86 6.32 8.83
C ASP A 51 -6.33 6.50 9.27
N VAL A 52 -7.16 5.49 9.03
CA VAL A 52 -8.58 5.48 9.37
C VAL A 52 -8.92 4.16 10.06
N ASP A 53 -9.82 4.18 11.03
CA ASP A 53 -10.28 2.98 11.73
C ASP A 53 -10.73 1.90 10.73
N LEU A 54 -10.21 0.68 10.87
CA LEU A 54 -10.46 -0.43 9.95
C LEU A 54 -11.94 -0.84 9.91
N THR A 55 -12.73 -0.52 10.96
CA THR A 55 -14.18 -0.78 11.00
C THR A 55 -14.99 0.16 10.10
N ILE A 56 -14.41 1.31 9.72
CA ILE A 56 -15.06 2.34 8.88
C ILE A 56 -14.39 2.41 7.49
N THR A 57 -13.17 1.91 7.38
CA THR A 57 -12.37 1.95 6.15
C THR A 57 -12.98 1.11 5.03
N LYS A 58 -13.21 1.75 3.88
CA LYS A 58 -13.53 1.04 2.64
C LYS A 58 -12.33 0.23 2.17
N SER A 59 -12.57 -1.05 1.86
CA SER A 59 -11.56 -1.91 1.25
C SER A 59 -11.17 -1.37 -0.13
N ILE A 60 -9.89 -1.12 -0.33
CA ILE A 60 -9.28 -0.72 -1.60
C ILE A 60 -8.91 -2.01 -2.33
N ARG A 61 -9.44 -2.19 -3.55
CA ARG A 61 -9.27 -3.44 -4.30
C ARG A 61 -8.43 -3.28 -5.57
N THR A 62 -8.07 -2.05 -5.93
CA THR A 62 -7.32 -1.79 -7.17
C THR A 62 -5.96 -1.17 -6.90
N GLN A 63 -4.95 -1.61 -7.64
CA GLN A 63 -3.59 -1.03 -7.56
C GLN A 63 -3.56 0.45 -7.94
N LYS A 64 -4.50 0.92 -8.78
CA LYS A 64 -4.63 2.33 -9.16
C LYS A 64 -4.98 3.20 -7.95
N GLU A 65 -5.93 2.77 -7.13
CA GLU A 65 -6.30 3.45 -5.89
C GLU A 65 -5.16 3.41 -4.86
N MET A 66 -4.48 2.27 -4.71
CA MET A 66 -3.31 2.14 -3.82
C MET A 66 -2.22 3.14 -4.21
N ARG A 67 -1.89 3.25 -5.51
CA ARG A 67 -0.93 4.23 -6.03
C ARG A 67 -1.37 5.67 -5.79
N PHE A 68 -2.64 5.98 -6.04
CA PHE A 68 -3.19 7.31 -5.79
C PHE A 68 -3.05 7.71 -4.33
N ILE A 69 -3.38 6.81 -3.40
CA ILE A 69 -3.26 7.07 -1.96
C ILE A 69 -1.80 7.23 -1.57
N LEU A 70 -0.88 6.47 -2.15
CA LEU A 70 0.56 6.53 -1.88
C LEU A 70 1.28 7.66 -2.63
N ASP A 71 0.57 8.49 -3.40
CA ASP A 71 1.17 9.54 -4.24
C ASP A 71 2.15 8.99 -5.31
N LEU A 72 1.94 7.74 -5.74
CA LEU A 72 2.80 7.09 -6.72
C LEU A 72 2.31 7.39 -8.14
N PRO A 73 3.24 7.56 -9.10
CA PRO A 73 2.85 7.71 -10.51
C PRO A 73 2.03 6.50 -10.96
N GLN A 74 0.91 6.77 -11.64
CA GLN A 74 0.11 5.70 -12.26
C GLN A 74 0.95 5.07 -13.38
N LYS A 75 1.30 3.79 -13.22
CA LYS A 75 1.78 2.99 -14.34
C LYS A 75 0.55 2.60 -15.18
N ALA A 76 0.54 3.05 -16.43
CA ALA A 76 -0.31 2.45 -17.45
C ALA A 76 0.10 0.97 -17.56
N ILE A 77 -0.89 0.09 -17.48
CA ILE A 77 -0.73 -1.35 -17.71
C ILE A 77 -0.61 -1.56 -19.22
#